data_AF-A0A7Y1UXU0-F1
#
_entry.id   AF-A0A7Y1UXU0-F1
#
_cell.length_a   1.000
_cell.length_b   1.000
_cell.length_c   1.000
_cell.angle_alpha   90.00
_cell.angle_beta   90.00
_cell.angle_gamma   90.00
#
_symmetry.space_group_name_H-M   'P 1'
#
loop_
_entity.id
_entity.type
_entity.pdbx_description
1 polymer ?
#
loop_
_entity_poly.entity_id
_entity_poly.type
_entity_poly.pdbx_seq_one_letter_code
_entity_poly.pdbx_strand_id
1 'polypeptide(L)'
;MKVLVATKRTQGMRRWDMSYTVDGELVMNPPVSCDCPDCPCEREMIGLGSRSGTTTFTVSELPEFEVDTYRELLRGELVTCGWVEEEPSAEWMAKFTDEHLAAAAPFEVGDVLEVGEGRSVVRRERSTPAT
;
A
#
# COMPACT_ATOMS: atom_id res chain seq x y z
N MET A 1 -14.26 0.74 -8.03
CA MET A 1 -12.83 0.67 -8.45
C MET A 1 -12.05 -0.31 -7.57
N LYS A 2 -10.94 -0.87 -8.08
CA LYS A 2 -10.00 -1.71 -7.28
C LYS A 2 -9.04 -0.81 -6.50
N VAL A 3 -8.81 -1.13 -5.23
CA VAL A 3 -7.90 -0.43 -4.33
C VAL A 3 -7.08 -1.43 -3.51
N LEU A 4 -6.04 -0.93 -2.85
CA LEU A 4 -5.23 -1.72 -1.92
C LEU A 4 -5.68 -1.45 -0.47
N VAL A 5 -5.88 -2.51 0.30
CA VAL A 5 -6.19 -2.44 1.72
C VAL A 5 -5.26 -3.32 2.54
N ALA A 6 -4.98 -2.93 3.78
CA ALA A 6 -4.16 -3.70 4.70
C ALA A 6 -4.77 -5.09 4.95
N THR A 7 -3.91 -6.10 5.08
CA THR A 7 -4.36 -7.42 5.53
C THR A 7 -3.34 -8.09 6.43
N LYS A 8 -3.81 -8.86 7.41
CA LYS A 8 -3.00 -9.77 8.24
C LYS A 8 -2.77 -11.14 7.58
N ARG A 9 -3.42 -11.43 6.45
CA ARG A 9 -3.22 -12.67 5.71
C ARG A 9 -1.75 -12.82 5.32
N THR A 10 -1.19 -14.01 5.46
CA THR A 10 0.20 -14.36 5.08
C THR A 10 1.32 -13.65 5.86
N GLN A 11 0.98 -12.90 6.91
CA GLN A 11 1.95 -12.33 7.85
C GLN A 11 2.72 -13.45 8.56
N GLY A 12 4.03 -13.26 8.73
CA GLY A 12 4.95 -14.23 9.33
C GLY A 12 5.57 -15.21 8.33
N MET A 13 5.16 -15.20 7.05
CA MET A 13 5.82 -15.98 6.00
C MET A 13 7.23 -15.47 5.68
N ARG A 14 7.51 -14.20 6.00
CA ARG A 14 8.86 -13.64 6.00
C ARG A 14 9.22 -13.18 7.40
N ARG A 15 10.49 -13.34 7.76
CA ARG A 15 11.06 -12.97 9.07
C ARG A 15 10.75 -11.53 9.47
N TRP A 16 10.62 -10.64 8.48
CA TRP A 16 10.44 -9.21 8.65
C TRP A 16 9.09 -8.73 8.11
N ASP A 17 8.07 -9.57 8.27
CA ASP A 17 6.71 -9.10 8.06
C ASP A 17 6.25 -8.27 9.26
N MET A 18 5.49 -7.24 8.98
CA MET A 18 4.82 -6.41 9.97
C MET A 18 3.41 -6.07 9.52
N SER A 19 2.50 -5.89 10.48
CA SER A 19 1.12 -5.50 10.26
C SER A 19 0.64 -4.69 11.47
N TYR A 20 1.14 -3.46 11.58
CA TYR A 20 0.72 -2.53 12.63
C TYR A 20 -0.55 -1.76 12.26
N THR A 21 -1.02 -1.93 11.02
CA THR A 21 -2.28 -1.39 10.49
C THR A 21 -3.53 -2.07 11.05
N VAL A 22 -4.64 -1.36 10.95
CA VAL A 22 -5.99 -1.93 11.08
C VAL A 22 -6.27 -2.81 9.86
N ASP A 23 -6.76 -4.04 10.09
CA ASP A 23 -7.09 -4.96 8.99
C ASP A 23 -8.23 -4.38 8.14
N GLY A 24 -8.05 -4.34 6.81
CA GLY A 24 -9.02 -3.81 5.86
C GLY A 24 -9.00 -2.29 5.65
N GLU A 25 -8.11 -1.54 6.32
CA GLU A 25 -7.98 -0.10 6.05
C GLU A 25 -7.29 0.17 4.70
N LEU A 26 -7.60 1.30 4.07
CA LEU A 26 -6.89 1.75 2.86
C LEU A 26 -5.40 1.93 3.18
N VAL A 27 -4.54 1.55 2.23
CA VAL A 27 -3.10 1.75 2.34
C VAL A 27 -2.56 2.58 1.19
N MET A 28 -1.44 3.28 1.44
CA MET A 28 -0.69 4.01 0.44
C MET A 28 0.80 3.66 0.44
N ASN A 29 1.49 3.96 -0.66
CA ASN A 29 2.93 3.81 -0.76
C ASN A 29 3.54 4.92 0.12
N PRO A 30 4.54 4.63 0.95
CA PRO A 30 5.29 5.71 1.59
C PRO A 30 5.93 6.58 0.48
N PRO A 31 5.77 7.91 0.52
CA PRO A 31 6.33 8.79 -0.51
C PRO A 31 7.85 8.86 -0.46
N VAL A 32 8.47 8.37 0.62
CA VAL A 32 9.91 8.28 0.79
C VAL A 32 10.30 6.91 1.35
N SER A 33 11.39 6.36 0.84
CA SER A 33 12.09 5.21 1.43
C SER A 33 13.48 5.64 1.89
N CYS A 34 14.00 5.02 2.94
CA CYS A 34 15.38 5.26 3.35
C CYS A 34 16.35 4.33 2.60
N ASP A 35 17.60 4.78 2.40
CA ASP A 35 18.68 4.01 1.76
C ASP A 35 19.34 3.00 2.73
N CYS A 36 18.52 2.29 3.52
CA CYS A 36 18.99 1.30 4.49
C CYS A 36 18.59 -0.11 4.03
N PRO A 37 19.56 -0.98 3.68
CA PRO A 37 19.29 -2.31 3.11
C PRO A 37 18.45 -3.23 4.01
N ASP A 38 18.53 -3.03 5.32
CA ASP A 38 17.80 -3.84 6.31
C ASP A 38 16.47 -3.20 6.73
N CYS A 39 16.13 -2.01 6.23
CA CYS A 39 14.88 -1.35 6.55
C CYS A 39 13.73 -1.93 5.71
N PRO A 40 12.59 -2.28 6.33
CA PRO A 40 11.42 -2.75 5.60
C PRO A 40 10.70 -1.64 4.83
N CYS A 41 11.17 -0.38 4.85
CA CYS A 41 10.48 0.75 4.22
C CYS A 41 10.24 0.56 2.72
N GLU A 42 11.15 -0.13 2.02
CA GLU A 42 10.96 -0.45 0.59
C GLU A 42 9.88 -1.51 0.37
N ARG A 43 9.46 -2.20 1.43
CA ARG A 43 8.49 -3.29 1.41
C ARG A 43 7.18 -2.94 2.12
N GLU A 44 7.08 -1.73 2.67
CA GLU A 44 5.95 -1.32 3.48
C GLU A 44 4.94 -0.49 2.71
N MET A 45 3.70 -0.56 3.18
CA MET A 45 2.60 0.30 2.84
C MET A 45 2.09 0.95 4.13
N ILE A 46 1.62 2.18 4.05
CA ILE A 46 1.15 2.95 5.21
C ILE A 46 -0.38 2.95 5.23
N GLY A 47 -0.97 2.53 6.35
CA GLY A 47 -2.42 2.60 6.56
C GLY A 47 -2.89 4.05 6.73
N LEU A 48 -3.95 4.43 6.01
CA LEU A 48 -4.47 5.80 6.04
C LEU A 48 -5.06 6.18 7.42
N GLY A 49 -5.76 5.25 8.09
CA GLY A 49 -6.39 5.54 9.38
C GLY A 49 -5.42 5.39 10.56
N SER A 50 -4.63 4.32 10.56
CA SER A 50 -3.69 3.99 11.65
C SER A 50 -2.35 4.69 11.56
N ARG A 51 -1.96 5.19 10.37
CA ARG A 51 -0.65 5.77 10.07
C ARG A 51 0.51 4.82 10.38
N SER A 52 0.25 3.53 10.30
CA SER A 52 1.16 2.47 10.66
C SER A 52 1.54 1.64 9.45
N GLY A 53 2.70 0.98 9.51
CA GLY A 53 3.23 0.17 8.41
C GLY A 53 2.66 -1.25 8.36
N THR A 54 2.47 -1.76 7.14
CA THR A 54 2.22 -3.17 6.85
C THR A 54 3.03 -3.64 5.65
N THR A 55 3.48 -4.90 5.67
CA THR A 55 4.18 -5.55 4.55
C THR A 55 3.27 -6.43 3.69
N THR A 56 2.00 -6.58 4.07
CA THR A 56 1.00 -7.31 3.28
C THR A 56 -0.29 -6.51 3.16
N PHE A 57 -0.85 -6.58 1.96
CA PHE A 57 -2.07 -5.89 1.58
C PHE A 57 -2.86 -6.78 0.61
N THR A 58 -4.13 -6.47 0.38
CA THR A 58 -4.99 -7.21 -0.54
C THR A 58 -5.68 -6.25 -1.48
N VAL A 59 -6.04 -6.75 -2.65
CA VAL A 59 -6.94 -6.04 -3.56
C VAL A 59 -8.35 -6.10 -3.00
N SER A 60 -9.00 -4.95 -2.88
CA SER A 60 -10.41 -4.83 -2.55
C SER A 60 -11.15 -4.06 -3.65
N GLU A 61 -12.43 -4.32 -3.80
CA GLU A 61 -13.30 -3.57 -4.70
C GLU A 61 -14.21 -2.64 -3.91
N LEU A 62 -14.19 -1.36 -4.25
CA LEU A 62 -15.10 -0.34 -3.74
C LEU A 62 -15.94 0.18 -4.91
N PRO A 63 -17.09 -0.43 -5.22
CA PRO A 63 -17.86 -0.12 -6.43
C PRO A 63 -18.50 1.27 -6.40
N GLU A 64 -18.82 1.80 -5.21
CA GLU A 64 -19.44 3.12 -5.03
C GLU A 64 -18.42 4.24 -4.74
N PHE A 65 -17.12 3.94 -4.77
CA PHE A 65 -16.09 4.93 -4.51
C PHE A 65 -15.66 5.64 -5.79
N GLU A 66 -15.82 6.96 -5.76
CA GLU A 66 -15.37 7.85 -6.83
C GLU A 66 -13.86 8.13 -6.70
N VAL A 67 -13.19 8.30 -7.85
CA VAL A 67 -11.75 8.59 -7.91
C VAL A 67 -11.41 9.89 -7.17
N ASP A 68 -12.26 10.91 -7.28
CA ASP A 68 -12.04 12.19 -6.59
C ASP A 68 -12.14 12.06 -5.07
N THR A 69 -13.04 11.19 -4.56
CA THR A 69 -13.11 10.88 -3.12
C THR A 69 -11.83 10.20 -2.65
N TYR A 70 -11.31 9.25 -3.42
CA TYR A 70 -10.06 8.57 -3.08
C TYR A 70 -8.86 9.52 -3.13
N ARG A 71 -8.78 10.39 -4.14
CA ARG A 71 -7.77 11.45 -4.22
C ARG A 71 -7.81 12.35 -2.99
N GLU A 72 -8.99 12.76 -2.55
CA GLU A 72 -9.15 13.63 -1.38
C GLU A 72 -8.71 12.94 -0.08
N LEU A 73 -8.97 11.64 0.07
CA LEU A 73 -8.46 10.86 1.21
C LEU A 73 -6.93 10.80 1.21
N LEU A 74 -6.31 10.51 0.07
CA LEU A 74 -4.85 10.50 -0.06
C LEU A 74 -4.26 11.88 0.23
N ARG A 75 -4.86 12.94 -0.31
CA ARG A 75 -4.47 14.34 -0.07
C ARG A 75 -4.52 14.66 1.43
N GLY A 76 -5.65 14.32 2.07
CA GLY A 76 -5.86 14.54 3.50
C GLY A 76 -4.78 13.86 4.35
N GLU A 77 -4.42 12.62 4.04
CA GLU A 77 -3.37 11.92 4.80
C GLU A 77 -1.97 12.44 4.53
N LEU A 78 -1.64 12.81 3.29
CA LEU A 78 -0.34 13.42 2.97
C LEU A 78 -0.12 14.71 3.78
N VAL A 79 -1.14 15.58 3.84
CA VAL A 79 -1.08 16.82 4.61
C VAL A 79 -1.08 16.54 6.11
N THR A 80 -1.97 15.67 6.59
CA THR A 80 -2.14 15.43 8.04
C THR A 80 -0.92 14.75 8.67
N CYS A 81 -0.26 13.86 7.93
CA CYS A 81 0.94 13.17 8.41
C CYS A 81 2.23 13.96 8.19
N GLY A 82 2.17 15.13 7.53
CA GLY A 82 3.35 15.94 7.23
C GLY A 82 4.27 15.30 6.18
N TRP A 83 3.72 14.47 5.29
CA TRP A 83 4.48 13.90 4.17
C TRP A 83 4.83 14.95 3.10
N VAL A 84 4.10 16.06 3.10
CA VAL A 84 4.30 17.21 2.23
C VAL A 84 4.37 18.47 3.08
N GLU A 85 5.30 19.36 2.77
CA GLU A 85 5.46 20.65 3.47
C GLU A 85 4.43 21.68 3.00
N GLU A 86 3.97 21.55 1.75
CA GLU A 86 3.02 22.44 1.09
C GLU A 86 1.86 21.64 0.50
N GLU A 87 0.75 22.32 0.22
CA GLU A 87 -0.40 21.70 -0.45
C GLU A 87 0.02 21.13 -1.82
N PRO A 88 -0.15 19.82 -2.06
CA PRO A 88 0.25 19.21 -3.31
C PRO A 88 -0.59 19.75 -4.46
N SER A 89 0.05 20.01 -5.60
CA SER A 89 -0.68 20.47 -6.80
C SER A 89 -1.71 19.43 -7.27
N ALA A 90 -2.78 19.91 -7.90
CA ALA A 90 -3.83 19.05 -8.45
C ALA A 90 -3.28 18.04 -9.48
N GLU A 91 -2.30 18.44 -10.29
CA GLU A 91 -1.63 17.55 -11.26
C GLU A 91 -0.86 16.43 -10.57
N TRP A 92 -0.07 16.78 -9.54
CA TRP A 92 0.67 15.79 -8.77
C TRP A 92 -0.28 14.82 -8.06
N MET A 93 -1.36 15.32 -7.45
CA MET A 93 -2.37 14.49 -6.80
C MET A 93 -3.08 13.56 -7.77
N ALA A 94 -3.38 14.01 -8.99
CA ALA A 94 -3.95 13.16 -10.03
C ALA A 94 -3.00 12.00 -10.37
N LYS A 95 -1.72 12.31 -10.62
CA LYS A 95 -0.71 11.29 -10.92
C LYS A 95 -0.52 10.30 -9.77
N PHE A 96 -0.39 10.78 -8.54
CA PHE A 96 -0.22 9.92 -7.36
C PHE A 96 -1.43 9.00 -7.16
N THR A 97 -2.64 9.50 -7.36
CA THR A 97 -3.88 8.70 -7.28
C THR A 97 -3.92 7.65 -8.38
N ASP A 98 -3.57 8.01 -9.61
CA ASP A 98 -3.58 7.09 -10.75
C ASP A 98 -2.54 5.97 -10.57
N GLU A 99 -1.34 6.28 -10.05
CA GLU A 99 -0.33 5.29 -9.70
C GLU A 99 -0.84 4.30 -8.64
N HIS A 100 -1.58 4.80 -7.64
CA HIS A 100 -2.21 3.98 -6.61
C HIS A 100 -3.27 3.02 -7.17
N LEU A 101 -4.14 3.50 -8.05
CA LEU A 101 -5.16 2.68 -8.69
C LEU A 101 -4.53 1.69 -9.70
N ALA A 102 -3.51 2.12 -10.44
CA ALA A 102 -2.77 1.28 -11.37
C ALA A 102 -2.01 0.16 -10.65
N ALA A 103 -1.56 0.36 -9.41
CA ALA A 103 -0.93 -0.69 -8.60
C ALA A 103 -1.90 -1.84 -8.26
N ALA A 104 -3.20 -1.56 -8.14
CA ALA A 104 -4.22 -2.58 -7.87
C ALA A 104 -4.80 -3.23 -9.14
N ALA A 105 -4.84 -2.49 -10.26
CA ALA A 105 -5.57 -2.87 -11.46
C ALA A 105 -5.22 -4.26 -12.07
N PRO A 106 -3.94 -4.71 -12.10
CA PRO A 106 -3.57 -5.99 -12.72
C PRO A 106 -3.98 -7.24 -11.93
N PHE A 107 -4.44 -7.08 -10.68
CA PHE A 107 -4.65 -8.16 -9.73
C PHE A 107 -6.13 -8.43 -9.50
N GLU A 108 -6.47 -9.64 -9.07
CA GLU A 108 -7.85 -10.02 -8.76
C GLU A 108 -8.25 -9.61 -7.35
N VAL A 109 -9.55 -9.34 -7.14
CA VAL A 109 -10.08 -9.03 -5.81
C VAL A 109 -9.78 -10.21 -4.87
N GLY A 110 -9.17 -9.91 -3.72
CA GLY A 110 -8.75 -10.90 -2.74
C GLY A 110 -7.34 -11.47 -2.92
N ASP A 111 -6.62 -11.09 -4.00
CA ASP A 111 -5.19 -11.37 -4.12
C ASP A 111 -4.43 -10.73 -2.96
N VAL A 112 -3.62 -11.54 -2.27
CA VAL A 112 -2.71 -11.03 -1.24
C VAL A 112 -1.40 -10.65 -1.90
N LEU A 113 -0.97 -9.42 -1.63
CA LEU A 113 0.14 -8.76 -2.27
C LEU A 113 1.19 -8.33 -1.25
N GLU A 114 2.35 -8.00 -1.78
CA GLU A 114 3.49 -7.40 -1.10
C GLU A 114 4.21 -6.45 -2.07
N VAL A 115 5.09 -5.59 -1.56
CA VAL A 115 5.99 -4.82 -2.41
C VAL A 115 7.28 -5.61 -2.64
N GLY A 116 7.66 -5.78 -3.91
CA GLY A 116 8.92 -6.36 -4.35
C GLY A 116 9.48 -5.56 -5.52
N GLU A 117 10.75 -5.17 -5.46
CA GLU A 117 11.40 -4.32 -6.48
C GLU A 117 10.60 -3.03 -6.78
N GLY A 118 10.01 -2.41 -5.74
CA GLY A 118 9.24 -1.16 -5.86
C GLY A 118 7.86 -1.30 -6.51
N ARG A 119 7.35 -2.52 -6.70
CA ARG A 119 6.03 -2.79 -7.29
C ARG A 119 5.23 -3.79 -6.48
N SER A 120 3.91 -3.72 -6.59
CA SER A 120 3.02 -4.74 -6.06
C SER A 120 3.24 -6.06 -6.80
N VAL A 121 3.38 -7.16 -6.05
CA VAL A 121 3.50 -8.52 -6.58
C VAL A 121 2.62 -9.47 -5.77
N VAL A 122 2.11 -10.52 -6.41
CA VAL A 122 1.35 -11.56 -5.71
C VAL A 122 2.25 -12.26 -4.72
N ARG A 123 1.78 -12.33 -3.48
CA ARG A 123 2.48 -13.00 -2.40
C ARG A 123 2.38 -14.50 -2.55
N ARG A 124 3.51 -15.14 -2.82
CA ARG A 124 3.63 -16.59 -2.97
C ARG A 124 4.37 -17.18 -1.79
N GLU A 125 3.97 -18.37 -1.36
CA GLU A 125 4.81 -19.20 -0.50
C GLU A 125 6.13 -19.45 -1.22
N ARG A 126 7.26 -19.27 -0.51
CA ARG A 126 8.52 -19.80 -1.00
C ARG A 126 8.36 -21.31 -1.03
N SER A 127 8.34 -21.89 -2.22
CA SER A 127 8.55 -23.32 -2.39
C SER A 127 9.80 -23.68 -1.60
N THR A 128 9.66 -24.53 -0.59
CA THR A 128 10.81 -25.12 0.10
C THR A 128 11.73 -25.68 -0.98
N PRO A 129 13.05 -25.37 -0.99
CA PRO A 129 13.95 -26.10 -1.87
C PRO A 129 13.76 -27.58 -1.51
N ALA A 130 13.44 -28.42 -2.50
CA ALA A 130 13.42 -29.85 -2.27
C ALA A 130 14.80 -30.24 -1.73
N THR A 131 14.84 -30.64 -0.45
CA THR A 131 16.00 -31.29 0.18
C THR A 131 16.35 -32.59 -0.53
#